data_AF-A0A9D9ZH82-F1
#
_entry.id   AF-A0A9D9ZH82-F1
#
_cell.length_a   1.000
_cell.length_b   1.000
_cell.length_c   1.000
_cell.angle_alpha   90.00
_cell.angle_beta   90.00
_cell.angle_gamma   90.00
#
_symmetry.space_group_name_H-M   'P 1'
#
loop_
_entity.id
_entity.type
_entity.pdbx_description
1 polymer ?
#
loop_
_entity_poly.entity_id
_entity_poly.type
_entity_poly.pdbx_seq_one_letter_code
_entity_poly.pdbx_strand_id
1 'polypeptide(L)'
;AIIGIFILLSITNITPPTHAKPIIKEVMSYSKAKDILLPKDKILEFNGKKIINWNDFVEEISLANRTKVENNFIEKNKFPIKILRNEKIIEESVMLTHSSETNTYVLGVQLEQQKMNFLEKVDISIRIFVNYFKMTFDGLKMMITGKVSANDITGPVGLPKLVGQAYEASGYIALLNIFILLSINIGLMNLLPIPALDGGRLLFVIPEFFGIKINKKIEEKLHLVGMIVLFTLMIFIVFNDMTKYFK
;
A
#
# COMPACT_ATOMS: atom_id res chain seq x y z
N ALA A 1 -3.60 -13.54 5.13
CA ALA A 1 -3.21 -12.11 5.01
C ALA A 1 -3.30 -11.33 6.34
N ILE A 2 -4.50 -11.08 6.91
CA ILE A 2 -4.68 -10.22 8.10
C ILE A 2 -3.78 -10.65 9.29
N ILE A 3 -3.80 -11.94 9.64
CA ILE A 3 -2.95 -12.50 10.70
C ILE A 3 -1.46 -12.27 10.40
N GLY A 4 -1.04 -12.42 9.15
CA GLY A 4 0.33 -12.15 8.73
C GLY A 4 0.73 -10.68 8.93
N ILE A 5 -0.17 -9.74 8.59
CA ILE A 5 0.02 -8.31 8.85
C ILE A 5 0.12 -8.05 10.36
N PHE A 6 -0.76 -8.65 11.16
CA PHE A 6 -0.71 -8.53 12.61
C PHE A 6 0.62 -9.04 13.19
N ILE A 7 1.12 -10.18 12.72
CA ILE A 7 2.44 -10.74 13.11
C ILE A 7 3.55 -9.77 12.71
N LEU A 8 3.53 -9.23 11.49
CA LEU A 8 4.51 -8.25 11.01
C LEU A 8 4.53 -6.99 11.89
N LEU A 9 3.36 -6.44 12.22
CA LEU A 9 3.24 -5.29 13.13
C LEU A 9 3.69 -5.62 14.56
N SER A 10 3.55 -6.88 14.98
CA SER A 10 3.98 -7.34 16.29
C SER A 10 5.50 -7.50 16.38
N ILE A 11 6.14 -8.03 15.34
CA ILE A 11 7.60 -8.18 15.25
C ILE A 11 8.28 -6.81 15.17
N THR A 12 7.77 -5.93 14.30
CA THR A 12 8.37 -4.60 14.10
C THR A 12 8.05 -3.65 15.24
N ASN A 13 6.86 -3.76 15.83
CA ASN A 13 6.35 -2.92 16.92
C ASN A 13 6.42 -1.40 16.64
N ILE A 14 6.43 -1.04 15.36
CA ILE A 14 6.53 0.32 14.82
C ILE A 14 5.23 0.60 14.08
N THR A 15 4.61 1.75 14.35
CA THR A 15 3.40 2.16 13.63
C THR A 15 3.77 2.60 12.21
N PRO A 16 3.19 2.02 11.15
CA PRO A 16 3.45 2.48 9.78
C PRO A 16 3.10 3.96 9.61
N PRO A 17 3.84 4.74 8.80
CA PRO A 17 3.59 6.16 8.58
C PRO A 17 2.15 6.51 8.17
N THR A 18 1.50 5.62 7.41
CA THR A 18 0.09 5.73 6.97
C THR A 18 -0.92 5.68 8.12
N HIS A 19 -0.50 5.23 9.31
CA HIS A 19 -1.33 5.15 10.51
C HIS A 19 -0.72 5.87 11.72
N ALA A 20 0.53 6.32 11.62
CA ALA A 20 1.20 7.03 12.69
C ALA A 20 0.63 8.45 12.83
N LYS A 21 0.31 8.86 14.06
CA LYS A 21 -0.10 10.25 14.32
C LYS A 21 1.05 11.19 13.94
N PRO A 22 0.77 12.35 13.33
CA PRO A 22 1.80 13.24 12.82
C PRO A 22 2.47 14.07 13.93
N ILE A 23 3.25 13.41 14.77
CA ILE A 23 3.92 14.00 15.93
C ILE A 23 5.40 14.14 15.62
N ILE A 24 5.95 15.33 15.87
CA ILE A 24 7.37 15.62 15.65
C ILE A 24 8.19 15.02 16.78
N LYS A 25 9.17 14.19 16.45
CA LYS A 25 10.24 13.75 17.36
C LYS A 25 11.28 14.82 17.52
N GLU A 26 11.79 15.29 16.39
CA GLU A 26 12.92 16.20 16.30
C GLU A 26 12.77 17.08 15.07
N VAL A 27 13.27 18.31 15.17
CA VAL A 27 13.41 19.24 14.04
C VAL A 27 14.89 19.35 13.71
N MET A 28 15.25 19.06 12.47
CA MET A 28 16.63 19.02 12.01
C MET A 28 17.27 20.41 12.14
N SER A 29 18.55 20.44 12.51
CA SER A 29 19.25 21.72 12.74
C SER A 29 19.35 22.62 11.51
N TYR A 30 19.34 22.05 10.31
CA TYR A 30 19.35 22.79 9.05
C TYR A 30 17.96 23.31 8.64
N SER A 31 16.89 22.89 9.32
CA SER A 31 15.53 23.23 8.93
C SER A 31 15.22 24.71 9.18
N LYS A 32 14.69 25.38 8.16
CA LYS A 32 14.10 26.73 8.26
C LYS A 32 12.87 26.79 9.17
N ALA A 33 12.31 25.64 9.58
CA ALA A 33 11.19 25.55 10.51
C ALA A 33 11.62 25.35 11.97
N LYS A 34 12.92 25.27 12.26
CA LYS A 34 13.47 24.98 13.60
C LYS A 34 13.02 25.95 14.69
N ASP A 35 12.90 27.24 14.38
CA ASP A 35 12.50 28.26 15.36
C ASP A 35 10.98 28.31 15.60
N ILE A 36 10.21 27.62 14.76
CA ILE A 36 8.74 27.62 14.80
C ILE A 36 8.23 26.31 15.40
N LEU A 37 8.78 25.18 14.96
CA LEU A 37 8.36 23.84 15.34
C LEU A 37 9.24 23.30 16.46
N LEU A 38 8.61 22.59 17.39
CA LEU A 38 9.26 21.98 18.52
C LEU A 38 8.99 20.46 18.55
N PRO A 39 9.88 19.68 19.19
CA PRO A 39 9.57 18.31 19.57
C PRO A 39 8.21 18.20 20.29
N LYS A 40 7.49 17.12 20.01
CA LYS A 40 6.14 16.80 20.48
C LYS A 40 5.00 17.63 19.90
N ASP A 41 5.27 18.59 19.02
CA ASP A 41 4.20 19.22 18.26
C ASP A 41 3.45 18.19 17.41
N LYS A 42 2.12 18.22 17.47
CA LYS A 42 1.27 17.40 16.59
C LYS A 42 0.73 18.27 15.47
N ILE A 43 1.03 17.90 14.23
CA ILE A 43 0.56 18.62 13.04
C ILE A 43 -0.92 18.26 12.80
N LEU A 44 -1.80 19.25 12.77
CA LEU A 44 -3.23 19.08 12.53
C LEU A 44 -3.61 19.43 11.10
N GLU A 45 -3.00 20.49 10.56
CA GLU A 45 -3.22 20.95 9.19
C GLU A 45 -1.91 21.47 8.62
N PHE A 46 -1.70 21.28 7.33
CA PHE A 46 -0.58 21.84 6.58
C PHE A 46 -1.10 22.32 5.22
N ASN A 47 -0.79 23.55 4.85
CA ASN A 47 -1.20 24.16 3.59
C ASN A 47 -2.74 24.13 3.35
N GLY A 48 -3.53 24.29 4.41
CA GLY A 48 -5.00 24.23 4.36
C GLY A 48 -5.59 22.81 4.21
N LYS A 49 -4.75 21.77 4.21
CA LYS A 49 -5.18 20.37 4.22
C LYS A 49 -5.07 19.79 5.62
N LYS A 50 -6.12 19.08 6.03
CA LYS A 50 -6.14 18.36 7.31
C LYS A 50 -5.21 17.15 7.25
N ILE A 51 -4.34 17.04 8.25
CA ILE A 51 -3.37 15.96 8.38
C ILE A 51 -3.89 14.98 9.43
N ILE A 52 -4.19 13.74 9.01
CA ILE A 52 -4.69 12.69 9.91
C ILE A 52 -3.53 11.80 10.36
N ASN A 53 -2.63 11.47 9.44
CA ASN A 53 -1.48 10.61 9.67
C ASN A 53 -0.19 11.22 9.07
N TRP A 54 0.97 10.62 9.36
CA TRP A 54 2.26 11.11 8.87
C TRP A 54 2.39 11.04 7.34
N ASN A 55 1.78 10.03 6.70
CA ASN A 55 1.80 9.92 5.25
C ASN A 55 1.08 11.09 4.56
N ASP A 56 -0.09 11.52 5.07
CA ASP A 56 -0.81 12.69 4.53
C ASP A 56 0.07 13.94 4.54
N PHE A 57 0.86 14.11 5.61
CA PHE A 57 1.77 15.24 5.76
C PHE A 57 2.93 15.20 4.75
N VAL A 58 3.55 14.03 4.58
CA VAL A 58 4.62 13.83 3.58
C VAL A 58 4.08 13.99 2.16
N GLU A 59 2.86 13.53 1.89
CA GLU A 59 2.20 13.67 0.60
C GLU A 59 1.92 15.14 0.26
N GLU A 60 1.42 15.93 1.21
CA GLU A 60 1.17 17.35 0.98
C GLU A 60 2.47 18.13 0.73
N ILE A 61 3.56 17.81 1.44
CA ILE A 61 4.90 18.37 1.12
C ILE A 61 5.34 17.95 -0.29
N SER A 62 5.09 16.70 -0.68
CA SER A 62 5.43 16.20 -2.02
C SER A 62 4.61 16.88 -3.12
N LEU A 63 3.34 17.20 -2.87
CA LEU A 63 2.49 17.98 -3.77
C LEU A 63 2.96 19.43 -3.90
N ALA A 64 3.38 20.04 -2.78
CA ALA A 64 3.99 21.38 -2.80
C ALA A 64 5.26 21.39 -3.67
N ASN A 65 6.09 20.35 -3.60
CA ASN A 65 7.27 20.18 -4.46
C ASN A 65 6.94 20.08 -5.96
N ARG A 66 5.79 19.51 -6.32
CA ARG A 66 5.32 19.41 -7.72
C ARG A 66 4.76 20.74 -8.25
N THR A 67 4.28 21.60 -7.36
CA THR A 67 3.61 22.85 -7.71
C THR A 67 4.65 23.97 -7.88
N LYS A 68 5.15 24.14 -9.10
CA LYS A 68 6.10 25.19 -9.57
C LYS A 68 7.49 25.20 -8.91
N VAL A 69 8.36 24.35 -9.47
CA VAL A 69 9.83 24.48 -9.46
C VAL A 69 10.31 25.69 -10.30
N GLU A 70 9.42 26.37 -11.02
CA GLU A 70 9.82 27.27 -12.11
C GLU A 70 10.32 28.67 -11.71
N ASN A 71 10.34 29.09 -10.43
CA ASN A 71 10.74 30.47 -10.06
C ASN A 71 11.06 30.70 -8.55
N ASN A 72 11.84 29.85 -7.87
CA ASN A 72 12.14 29.98 -6.42
C ASN A 72 10.89 30.19 -5.51
N PHE A 73 9.71 29.76 -5.98
CA PHE A 73 8.43 30.00 -5.31
C PHE A 73 8.38 29.33 -3.94
N ILE A 74 8.89 28.10 -3.86
CA ILE A 74 8.90 27.31 -2.62
C ILE A 74 9.89 27.89 -1.59
N GLU A 75 11.00 28.49 -2.03
CA GLU A 75 12.01 29.07 -1.12
C GLU A 75 11.53 30.32 -0.38
N LYS A 76 10.63 31.08 -1.02
CA LYS A 76 10.14 32.37 -0.51
C LYS A 76 8.77 32.29 0.13
N ASN A 77 8.04 31.20 -0.11
CA ASN A 77 6.71 31.05 0.45
C ASN A 77 6.73 30.41 1.83
N LYS A 78 5.90 30.99 2.69
CA LYS A 78 5.52 30.38 3.96
C LYS A 78 4.25 29.58 3.74
N PHE A 79 4.25 28.36 4.25
CA PHE A 79 3.10 27.46 4.23
C PHE A 79 2.39 27.53 5.57
N PRO A 80 1.07 27.81 5.59
CA PRO A 80 0.31 27.83 6.83
C PRO A 80 0.30 26.43 7.43
N ILE A 81 0.53 26.34 8.74
CA ILE A 81 0.51 25.09 9.50
C ILE A 81 -0.28 25.30 10.79
N LYS A 82 -1.11 24.32 11.13
CA LYS A 82 -1.78 24.28 12.43
C LYS A 82 -1.20 23.14 13.24
N ILE A 83 -0.71 23.46 14.43
CA ILE A 83 -0.11 22.50 15.34
C ILE A 83 -0.87 22.49 16.67
N LEU A 84 -0.87 21.34 17.33
CA LEU A 84 -1.30 21.20 18.71
C LEU A 84 -0.04 21.12 19.58
N ARG A 85 0.16 22.12 20.45
CA ARG A 85 1.26 22.20 21.41
C ARG A 85 0.68 22.45 22.79
N ASN A 86 0.98 21.57 23.75
CA ASN A 86 0.47 21.67 25.12
C ASN A 86 -1.06 21.94 25.19
N GLU A 87 -1.83 21.15 24.44
CA GLU A 87 -3.30 21.24 24.32
C GLU A 87 -3.86 22.54 23.70
N LYS A 88 -2.99 23.45 23.24
CA LYS A 88 -3.40 24.66 22.53
C LYS A 88 -3.14 24.51 21.04
N ILE A 89 -4.11 24.95 20.23
CA ILE A 89 -3.95 25.05 18.78
C ILE A 89 -3.18 26.33 18.50
N ILE A 90 -2.09 26.20 17.76
CA ILE A 90 -1.24 27.30 17.31
C ILE A 90 -1.24 27.28 15.78
N GLU A 91 -1.54 28.42 15.18
CA GLU A 91 -1.47 28.62 13.73
C GLU A 91 -0.20 29.41 13.42
N GLU A 92 0.66 28.81 12.60
CA GLU A 92 1.96 29.36 12.23
C GLU A 92 2.19 29.28 10.73
N SER A 93 3.32 29.80 10.27
CA SER A 93 3.69 29.79 8.86
C SER A 93 5.14 29.41 8.67
N VAL A 94 5.39 28.22 8.12
CA VAL A 94 6.71 27.59 8.03
C VAL A 94 7.27 27.63 6.61
N MET A 95 8.59 27.71 6.48
CA MET A 95 9.28 27.61 5.19
C MET A 95 9.86 26.22 5.00
N LEU A 96 9.83 25.71 3.77
CA LEU A 96 10.51 24.46 3.43
C LEU A 96 12.00 24.72 3.17
N THR A 97 12.80 23.73 3.51
CA THR A 97 14.26 23.74 3.33
C THR A 97 14.61 22.87 2.14
N HIS A 98 15.48 23.36 1.26
CA HIS A 98 16.00 22.55 0.16
C HIS A 98 16.96 21.50 0.72
N SER A 99 16.66 20.23 0.46
CA SER A 99 17.54 19.10 0.75
C SER A 99 18.40 18.84 -0.48
N SER A 100 19.71 19.10 -0.37
CA SER A 100 20.66 18.85 -1.46
C SER A 100 20.81 17.36 -1.80
N GLU A 101 20.56 16.48 -0.84
CA GLU A 101 20.68 15.02 -1.00
C GLU A 101 19.57 14.46 -1.89
N THR A 102 18.33 14.91 -1.68
CA THR A 102 17.16 14.42 -2.41
C THR A 102 16.71 15.38 -3.51
N ASN A 103 17.37 16.53 -3.64
CA ASN A 103 16.99 17.66 -4.50
C ASN A 103 15.50 18.03 -4.39
N THR A 104 14.96 17.98 -3.17
CA THR A 104 13.55 18.28 -2.87
C THR A 104 13.44 19.20 -1.66
N TYR A 105 12.33 19.91 -1.55
CA TYR A 105 12.01 20.73 -0.40
C TYR A 105 11.37 19.88 0.69
N VAL A 106 11.93 19.95 1.89
CA VAL A 106 11.47 19.21 3.07
C VAL A 106 11.23 20.17 4.22
N LEU A 107 10.34 19.82 5.14
CA LEU A 107 10.21 20.59 6.38
C LEU A 107 11.35 20.27 7.37
N GLY A 108 12.08 19.17 7.16
CA GLY A 108 13.21 18.78 8.02
C GLY A 108 12.75 18.37 9.43
N VAL A 109 11.70 17.55 9.51
CA VAL A 109 11.15 17.03 10.77
C VAL A 109 11.15 15.51 10.77
N GLN A 110 11.40 14.90 11.91
CA GLN A 110 11.38 13.45 12.09
C GLN A 110 10.11 13.01 12.81
N LEU A 111 9.52 11.90 12.36
CA LEU A 111 8.35 11.28 13.01
C LEU A 111 8.71 10.69 14.38
N GLU A 112 7.89 10.99 15.38
CA GLU A 112 7.89 10.28 16.66
C GLU A 112 7.25 8.90 16.49
N GLN A 113 8.08 7.88 16.65
CA GLN A 113 7.65 6.50 16.55
C GLN A 113 6.73 6.15 17.71
N GLN A 114 5.50 5.76 17.36
CA GLN A 114 4.49 5.37 18.32
C GLN A 114 4.45 3.85 18.43
N LYS A 115 4.38 3.36 19.66
CA LYS A 115 4.08 1.97 19.95
C LYS A 115 2.58 1.75 19.77
N MET A 116 2.22 0.64 19.13
CA MET A 116 0.83 0.22 19.00
C MET A 116 0.45 -0.71 20.15
N ASN A 117 -0.71 -0.50 20.74
CA ASN A 117 -1.33 -1.48 21.61
C ASN A 117 -1.95 -2.64 20.79
N PHE A 118 -2.42 -3.70 21.47
CA PHE A 118 -2.96 -4.88 20.79
C PHE A 118 -4.17 -4.55 19.90
N LEU A 119 -5.12 -3.75 20.38
CA LEU A 119 -6.33 -3.39 19.64
C LEU A 119 -6.00 -2.51 18.42
N GLU A 120 -5.06 -1.59 18.57
CA GLU A 120 -4.53 -0.77 17.47
C GLU A 120 -3.87 -1.64 16.40
N LYS A 121 -3.09 -2.66 16.78
CA LYS A 121 -2.51 -3.62 15.82
C LYS A 121 -3.59 -4.36 15.04
N VAL A 122 -4.67 -4.77 15.69
CA VAL A 122 -5.81 -5.43 15.03
C VAL A 122 -6.49 -4.47 14.05
N ASP A 123 -6.89 -3.28 14.48
CA ASP A 123 -7.53 -2.27 13.62
C ASP A 123 -6.65 -1.90 12.42
N ILE A 124 -5.38 -1.60 12.66
CA ILE A 124 -4.41 -1.26 11.61
C ILE A 124 -4.21 -2.45 10.66
N SER A 125 -4.13 -3.68 11.16
CA SER A 125 -3.98 -4.85 10.27
C SER A 125 -5.14 -5.03 9.30
N ILE A 126 -6.37 -4.74 9.74
CA ILE A 126 -7.56 -4.78 8.89
C ILE A 126 -7.51 -3.64 7.86
N ARG A 127 -7.14 -2.43 8.26
CA ARG A 127 -7.02 -1.29 7.34
C ARG A 127 -5.96 -1.52 6.26
N ILE A 128 -4.78 -2.01 6.65
CA ILE A 128 -3.71 -2.36 5.71
C ILE A 128 -4.21 -3.45 4.75
N PHE A 129 -4.88 -4.48 5.26
CA PHE A 129 -5.48 -5.52 4.42
C PHE A 129 -6.45 -4.93 3.39
N VAL A 130 -7.37 -4.06 3.81
CA VAL A 130 -8.34 -3.41 2.90
C VAL A 130 -7.63 -2.57 1.85
N ASN A 131 -6.59 -1.83 2.22
CA ASN A 131 -5.80 -1.03 1.28
C ASN A 131 -5.09 -1.92 0.26
N TYR A 132 -4.40 -2.96 0.69
CA TYR A 132 -3.74 -3.91 -0.21
C TYR A 132 -4.76 -4.63 -1.10
N PHE A 133 -5.90 -5.04 -0.55
CA PHE A 133 -6.98 -5.64 -1.34
C PHE A 133 -7.46 -4.70 -2.44
N LYS A 134 -7.69 -3.42 -2.14
CA LYS A 134 -8.07 -2.39 -3.12
C LYS A 134 -6.99 -2.21 -4.18
N MET A 135 -5.73 -2.08 -3.78
CA MET A 135 -4.61 -1.93 -4.71
C MET A 135 -4.49 -3.14 -5.66
N THR A 136 -4.61 -4.36 -5.13
CA THR A 136 -4.61 -5.57 -5.95
C THR A 136 -5.80 -5.58 -6.91
N PHE A 137 -6.99 -5.21 -6.44
CA PHE A 137 -8.19 -5.15 -7.28
C PHE A 137 -8.07 -4.11 -8.41
N ASP A 138 -7.56 -2.92 -8.10
CA ASP A 138 -7.29 -1.88 -9.09
C ASP A 138 -6.22 -2.32 -10.09
N GLY A 139 -5.16 -2.99 -9.62
CA GLY A 139 -4.15 -3.60 -10.48
C GLY A 139 -4.74 -4.62 -11.44
N LEU A 140 -5.59 -5.52 -10.95
CA LEU A 140 -6.31 -6.49 -11.78
C LEU A 140 -7.19 -5.79 -12.83
N LYS A 141 -7.94 -4.77 -12.42
CA LYS A 141 -8.76 -3.96 -13.33
C LYS A 141 -7.90 -3.31 -14.41
N MET A 142 -6.74 -2.76 -14.05
CA MET A 142 -5.81 -2.16 -15.00
C MET A 142 -5.28 -3.20 -16.01
N MET A 143 -4.94 -4.41 -15.56
CA MET A 143 -4.52 -5.51 -16.44
C MET A 143 -5.60 -5.88 -17.44
N ILE A 144 -6.85 -6.06 -17.00
CA ILE A 144 -7.98 -6.41 -17.88
C ILE A 144 -8.27 -5.27 -18.89
N THR A 145 -8.09 -4.01 -18.47
CA THR A 145 -8.25 -2.84 -19.38
C THR A 145 -7.03 -2.56 -20.27
N GLY A 146 -5.98 -3.40 -20.23
CA GLY A 146 -4.78 -3.24 -21.06
C GLY A 146 -3.87 -2.07 -20.68
N LYS A 147 -4.02 -1.50 -19.48
CA LYS A 147 -3.18 -0.41 -18.98
C LYS A 147 -1.84 -0.87 -18.41
N VAL A 148 -1.63 -2.18 -18.29
CA VAL A 148 -0.40 -2.82 -17.81
C VAL A 148 0.19 -3.62 -18.96
N SER A 149 1.48 -3.45 -19.23
CA SER A 149 2.17 -4.24 -20.26
C SER A 149 2.31 -5.69 -19.82
N ALA A 150 2.17 -6.63 -20.75
CA ALA A 150 2.42 -8.04 -20.47
C ALA A 150 3.86 -8.30 -19.99
N ASN A 151 4.81 -7.44 -20.35
CA ASN A 151 6.20 -7.51 -19.89
C ASN A 151 6.38 -7.13 -18.42
N ASP A 152 5.45 -6.38 -17.84
CA ASP A 152 5.51 -5.94 -16.44
C ASP A 152 4.97 -7.00 -15.47
N ILE A 153 4.30 -8.03 -16.01
CA ILE A 153 3.77 -9.15 -15.23
C ILE A 153 4.89 -10.17 -15.07
N THR A 154 5.24 -10.45 -13.81
CA THR A 154 6.14 -11.56 -13.49
C THR A 154 5.32 -12.84 -13.40
N GLY A 155 5.68 -13.83 -14.20
CA GLY A 155 5.05 -15.14 -14.16
C GLY A 155 5.58 -16.03 -13.03
N PRO A 156 5.04 -17.25 -12.94
CA PRO A 156 5.38 -18.19 -11.87
C PRO A 156 6.85 -18.65 -11.86
N VAL A 157 7.55 -18.57 -12.99
CA VAL A 157 8.97 -18.95 -13.13
C VAL A 157 9.88 -17.82 -12.63
N GLY A 158 9.48 -16.57 -12.85
CA GLY A 158 10.21 -15.39 -12.35
C GLY A 158 10.02 -15.13 -10.85
N LEU A 159 8.92 -15.60 -10.26
CA LEU A 159 8.58 -15.35 -8.85
C LEU A 159 9.67 -15.81 -7.86
N PRO A 160 10.24 -17.04 -7.93
CA PRO A 160 11.29 -17.46 -7.00
C PRO A 160 12.52 -16.55 -6.99
N LYS A 161 12.89 -15.99 -8.15
CA LYS A 161 14.02 -15.04 -8.25
C LYS A 161 13.73 -13.74 -7.50
N LEU A 162 12.52 -13.20 -7.65
CA LEU A 162 12.11 -12.01 -6.90
C LEU A 162 12.05 -12.26 -5.39
N VAL A 163 11.56 -13.45 -5.00
CA VAL A 163 11.55 -13.87 -3.58
C VAL A 163 12.97 -13.95 -3.02
N GLY A 164 13.90 -14.55 -3.77
CA GLY A 164 15.32 -14.64 -3.40
C GLY A 164 15.95 -13.25 -3.22
N GLN A 165 15.77 -12.35 -4.19
CA GLN A 165 16.30 -10.98 -4.11
C GLN A 165 15.72 -10.20 -2.92
N ALA A 166 14.42 -10.34 -2.66
CA ALA A 166 13.80 -9.69 -1.50
C ALA A 166 14.32 -10.25 -0.17
N TYR A 167 14.57 -11.56 -0.10
CA TYR A 167 15.20 -12.18 1.06
C TYR A 167 16.63 -11.69 1.29
N GLU A 168 17.43 -11.56 0.23
CA GLU A 168 18.78 -10.97 0.35
C GLU A 168 18.74 -9.53 0.86
N ALA A 169 17.72 -8.75 0.49
CA ALA A 169 17.59 -7.35 0.89
C ALA A 169 17.09 -7.16 2.34
N SER A 170 16.15 -7.96 2.84
CA SER A 170 15.53 -7.73 4.16
C SER A 170 15.12 -9.00 4.91
N GLY A 171 15.69 -10.15 4.53
CA GLY A 171 15.54 -11.43 5.22
C GLY A 171 14.09 -11.89 5.38
N TYR A 172 13.77 -12.44 6.55
CA TYR A 172 12.45 -12.99 6.85
C TYR A 172 11.33 -11.94 6.86
N ILE A 173 11.63 -10.68 7.12
CA ILE A 173 10.64 -9.59 7.07
C ILE A 173 10.14 -9.39 5.64
N ALA A 174 11.04 -9.44 4.65
CA ALA A 174 10.65 -9.40 3.24
C ALA A 174 9.80 -10.61 2.84
N LEU A 175 10.18 -11.81 3.27
CA LEU A 175 9.40 -13.02 2.99
C LEU A 175 7.98 -12.95 3.56
N LEU A 176 7.82 -12.44 4.79
CA LEU A 176 6.51 -12.26 5.38
C LEU A 176 5.66 -11.25 4.60
N ASN A 177 6.27 -10.16 4.13
CA ASN A 177 5.59 -9.18 3.26
C ASN A 177 5.14 -9.80 1.93
N ILE A 178 6.00 -10.57 1.28
CA ILE A 178 5.64 -11.28 0.05
C ILE A 178 4.52 -12.29 0.33
N PHE A 179 4.60 -13.05 1.42
CA PHE A 179 3.55 -13.98 1.81
C PHE A 179 2.21 -13.28 2.02
N ILE A 180 2.19 -12.11 2.68
CA ILE A 180 0.97 -11.29 2.84
C ILE A 180 0.41 -10.90 1.47
N LEU A 181 1.26 -10.37 0.57
CA LEU A 181 0.86 -9.93 -0.76
C LEU A 181 0.30 -11.09 -1.59
N LEU A 182 1.00 -12.23 -1.65
CA LEU A 182 0.56 -13.43 -2.36
C LEU A 182 -0.74 -13.97 -1.78
N SER A 183 -0.89 -13.99 -0.45
CA SER A 183 -2.12 -14.43 0.22
C SER A 183 -3.33 -13.58 -0.17
N ILE A 184 -3.16 -12.26 -0.32
CA ILE A 184 -4.22 -11.36 -0.78
C ILE A 184 -4.53 -11.64 -2.25
N ASN A 185 -3.52 -11.78 -3.09
CA ASN A 185 -3.69 -12.03 -4.53
C ASN A 185 -4.43 -13.36 -4.78
N ILE A 186 -4.02 -14.45 -4.12
CA ILE A 186 -4.69 -15.76 -4.24
C ILE A 186 -6.14 -15.66 -3.74
N GLY A 187 -6.36 -15.00 -2.60
CA GLY A 187 -7.71 -14.78 -2.07
C GLY A 187 -8.60 -14.01 -3.05
N LEU A 188 -8.09 -12.92 -3.65
CA LEU A 188 -8.84 -12.14 -4.62
C LEU A 188 -9.11 -12.93 -5.91
N MET A 189 -8.11 -13.64 -6.44
CA MET A 189 -8.26 -14.46 -7.64
C MET A 189 -9.31 -15.55 -7.42
N ASN A 190 -9.31 -16.19 -6.25
CA ASN A 190 -10.31 -17.19 -5.90
C ASN A 190 -11.72 -16.61 -5.76
N LEU A 191 -11.89 -15.31 -5.52
CA LEU A 191 -13.21 -14.67 -5.48
C LEU A 191 -13.76 -14.31 -6.87
N LEU A 192 -12.95 -14.43 -7.93
CA LEU A 192 -13.40 -14.12 -9.27
C LEU A 192 -14.49 -15.11 -9.74
N PRO A 193 -15.47 -14.64 -10.53
CA PRO A 193 -16.57 -15.44 -11.06
C PRO A 193 -16.10 -16.33 -12.23
N ILE A 194 -15.01 -17.08 -12.05
CA ILE A 194 -14.40 -17.95 -13.06
C ILE A 194 -14.75 -19.40 -12.71
N PRO A 195 -15.37 -20.16 -13.62
CA PRO A 195 -15.61 -21.59 -13.41
C PRO A 195 -14.30 -22.32 -13.07
N ALA A 196 -14.36 -23.26 -12.13
CA ALA A 196 -13.25 -23.94 -11.45
C ALA A 196 -12.64 -23.25 -10.21
N LEU A 197 -12.85 -21.95 -10.01
CA LEU A 197 -12.45 -21.26 -8.77
C LEU A 197 -13.61 -21.20 -7.76
N ASP A 198 -13.29 -20.90 -6.50
CA ASP A 198 -14.26 -20.79 -5.40
C ASP A 198 -15.36 -19.76 -5.71
N GLY A 199 -15.00 -18.64 -6.32
CA GLY A 199 -15.91 -17.57 -6.75
C GLY A 199 -16.81 -17.98 -7.92
N GLY A 200 -16.34 -18.89 -8.79
CA GLY A 200 -17.19 -19.53 -9.80
C GLY A 200 -18.28 -20.38 -9.15
N ARG A 201 -17.96 -21.11 -8.07
CA ARG A 201 -18.94 -21.88 -7.30
C ARG A 201 -19.96 -20.97 -6.61
N LEU A 202 -19.55 -19.80 -6.13
CA LEU A 202 -20.46 -18.83 -5.53
C LEU A 202 -21.56 -18.38 -6.51
N LEU A 203 -21.30 -18.31 -7.81
CA LEU A 203 -22.34 -18.01 -8.81
C LEU A 203 -23.47 -19.04 -8.85
N PHE A 204 -23.17 -20.29 -8.47
CA PHE A 204 -24.16 -21.36 -8.45
C PHE A 204 -24.87 -21.44 -7.09
N VAL A 205 -24.13 -21.22 -5.99
CA VAL A 205 -24.67 -21.30 -4.63
C VAL A 205 -25.52 -20.08 -4.25
N ILE A 206 -25.17 -18.87 -4.69
CA ILE A 206 -25.93 -17.65 -4.33
C ILE A 206 -27.40 -17.74 -4.81
N PRO A 207 -27.70 -18.09 -6.08
CA PRO A 207 -29.09 -18.26 -6.53
C PRO A 207 -29.83 -19.38 -5.81
N GLU A 208 -29.15 -20.47 -5.45
CA GLU A 208 -29.75 -21.57 -4.68
C GLU A 208 -30.22 -21.11 -3.31
N PHE A 209 -29.49 -20.18 -2.67
CA PHE A 209 -29.92 -19.55 -1.42
C PHE A 209 -31.24 -18.77 -1.57
N PHE A 210 -31.50 -18.23 -2.75
CA PHE A 210 -32.77 -17.57 -3.11
C PHE A 210 -33.83 -18.54 -3.69
N GLY A 211 -33.58 -19.85 -3.65
CA GLY A 211 -34.52 -20.88 -4.09
C GLY A 211 -34.45 -21.23 -5.58
N ILE A 212 -33.51 -20.65 -6.33
CA ILE A 212 -33.28 -20.96 -7.75
C ILE A 212 -32.36 -22.17 -7.83
N LYS A 213 -32.94 -23.36 -8.10
CA LYS A 213 -32.16 -24.60 -8.24
C LYS A 213 -31.43 -24.61 -9.57
N ILE A 214 -30.10 -24.73 -9.52
CA ILE A 214 -29.29 -24.93 -10.71
C ILE A 214 -29.03 -26.43 -10.90
N ASN A 215 -29.00 -26.87 -12.16
CA ASN A 215 -28.72 -28.27 -12.46
C ASN A 215 -27.26 -28.59 -12.15
N LYS A 216 -27.02 -29.46 -11.17
CA LYS A 216 -25.68 -29.93 -10.78
C LYS A 216 -24.85 -30.47 -11.94
N LYS A 217 -25.46 -31.14 -12.93
CA LYS A 217 -24.75 -31.64 -14.12
C LYS A 217 -24.24 -30.50 -15.01
N ILE A 218 -24.91 -29.35 -15.01
CA ILE A 218 -24.47 -28.17 -15.76
C ILE A 218 -23.33 -27.48 -15.02
N GLU A 219 -23.44 -27.33 -13.70
CA GLU A 219 -22.37 -26.82 -12.84
C GLU A 219 -21.10 -27.65 -12.99
N GLU A 220 -21.17 -28.98 -12.83
CA GLU A 220 -20.04 -29.90 -12.98
C GLU A 220 -19.35 -29.76 -14.35
N LYS A 221 -20.13 -29.68 -15.43
CA LYS A 221 -19.59 -29.49 -16.79
C LYS A 221 -18.91 -28.13 -16.95
N LEU A 222 -19.52 -27.05 -16.44
CA LEU A 222 -18.94 -25.71 -16.52
C LEU A 222 -17.63 -25.63 -15.72
N HIS A 223 -17.58 -26.24 -14.53
CA HIS A 223 -16.36 -26.32 -13.74
C HIS A 223 -15.27 -27.14 -14.45
N LEU A 224 -15.62 -28.27 -15.08
CA LEU A 224 -14.67 -29.07 -15.85
C LEU A 224 -14.07 -28.29 -17.02
N VAL A 225 -14.93 -27.63 -17.81
CA VAL A 225 -14.49 -26.79 -18.93
C VAL A 225 -13.60 -25.64 -18.41
N GLY A 226 -14.00 -24.99 -17.32
CA GLY A 226 -13.20 -23.95 -16.67
C GLY A 226 -11.82 -24.45 -16.26
N MET A 227 -11.72 -25.63 -15.64
CA MET A 227 -10.44 -26.23 -15.24
C MET A 227 -9.54 -26.44 -16.44
N ILE A 228 -10.06 -27.00 -17.53
CA ILE A 228 -9.28 -27.25 -18.75
C ILE A 228 -8.72 -25.92 -19.29
N VAL A 229 -9.57 -24.91 -19.43
CA VAL A 229 -9.16 -23.58 -19.91
C VAL A 229 -8.10 -22.96 -19.00
N LEU A 230 -8.27 -23.03 -17.69
CA LEU A 230 -7.30 -22.50 -16.72
C LEU A 230 -5.96 -23.24 -16.78
N PHE A 231 -5.96 -24.57 -16.88
CA PHE A 231 -4.73 -25.34 -17.01
C PHE A 231 -4.01 -25.03 -18.33
N THR A 232 -4.75 -24.91 -19.44
CA THR A 232 -4.16 -24.49 -20.72
C THR A 232 -3.53 -23.10 -20.61
N LEU A 233 -4.23 -22.15 -19.98
CA LEU A 233 -3.70 -20.80 -19.74
C LEU A 233 -2.46 -20.82 -18.85
N MET A 234 -2.46 -21.63 -17.79
CA MET A 234 -1.32 -21.78 -16.87
C MET A 234 -0.08 -22.30 -17.62
N ILE A 235 -0.24 -23.33 -18.45
CA ILE A 235 0.85 -23.85 -19.30
C ILE A 235 1.37 -22.77 -20.24
N PHE A 236 0.46 -22.01 -20.89
CA PHE A 236 0.84 -20.92 -21.78
C PHE A 236 1.65 -19.82 -21.06
N ILE A 237 1.20 -19.38 -19.88
CA ILE A 237 1.89 -18.37 -19.08
C ILE A 237 3.27 -18.87 -18.64
N VAL A 238 3.37 -20.11 -18.15
CA VAL A 238 4.66 -20.72 -17.76
C VAL A 238 5.61 -20.76 -18.96
N PHE A 239 5.14 -21.18 -20.13
CA PHE A 239 5.95 -21.23 -21.34
C PHE A 239 6.46 -19.83 -21.74
N ASN A 240 5.57 -18.83 -21.74
CA ASN A 240 5.94 -17.45 -22.02
C ASN A 240 6.98 -16.92 -21.01
N ASP A 241 6.80 -17.22 -19.73
CA ASP A 241 7.72 -16.81 -18.66
C ASP A 241 9.10 -17.47 -18.80
N MET A 242 9.15 -18.77 -19.16
CA MET A 242 10.40 -19.47 -19.46
C MET A 242 11.19 -18.77 -20.58
N THR A 243 10.53 -18.37 -21.67
CA THR A 243 11.21 -17.69 -22.78
C THR A 243 11.79 -16.33 -22.42
N LYS A 244 11.24 -15.66 -21.39
CA LYS A 244 11.71 -14.37 -20.88
C LYS A 244 12.98 -14.50 -20.03
N TYR A 245 13.06 -15.56 -19.22
CA TYR A 245 14.15 -15.75 -18.24
C TYR A 245 15.27 -16.68 -18.69
N PHE A 246 15.04 -17.56 -19.65
CA PHE A 246 16.03 -18.52 -20.18
C PHE A 246 16.53 -18.14 -21.57
N LYS A 247 16.54 -16.85 -21.87
CA LYS A 247 17.19 -16.28 -23.07
C LYS A 247 18.67 -16.03 -22.82
#